data_AF-A0A820P145-F1
#
_entry.id   AF-A0A820P145-F1
#
_cell.length_a   1.000
_cell.length_b   1.000
_cell.length_c   1.000
_cell.angle_alpha   90.00
_cell.angle_beta   90.00
_cell.angle_gamma   90.00
#
_symmetry.space_group_name_H-M   'P 1'
#
loop_
_entity.id
_entity.type
_entity.pdbx_description
1 polymer ?
#
loop_
_entity_poly.entity_id
_entity_poly.type
_entity_poly.pdbx_seq_one_letter_code
_entity_poly.pdbx_strand_id
1 'polypeptide(L)'
;KPFSISFWIRPVSLQGIIVLISSTPTGIGYCVPHFGFSVNGTVIAQIYNGTGFVTVTDPTHSVATSVWSHLVQTWSSTNGIRLYINNVLVASNLISAGSYLGNGSPHYITLANGLSAASPCFGNQVTAMPFQGDIDDFRVYSRELSTNDVCTLYSN
;
A
#
# COMPACT_ATOMS: atom_id res chain seq x y z
N LYS A 1 -13.75 -5.38 -6.72
CA LYS A 1 -14.57 -4.34 -6.04
C LYS A 1 -13.65 -3.23 -5.56
N PRO A 2 -14.04 -1.96 -5.64
CA PRO A 2 -13.19 -0.86 -5.20
C PRO A 2 -12.84 -0.99 -3.71
N PHE A 3 -11.66 -0.48 -3.33
CA PHE A 3 -11.21 -0.50 -1.94
C PHE A 3 -10.32 0.71 -1.64
N SER A 4 -10.04 0.95 -0.36
CA SER A 4 -9.01 1.91 0.06
C SER A 4 -8.35 1.47 1.36
N ILE A 5 -7.09 1.86 1.54
CA ILE A 5 -6.28 1.64 2.73
C ILE A 5 -5.71 2.98 3.16
N SER A 6 -5.88 3.36 4.43
CA SER A 6 -5.43 4.63 5.01
C SER A 6 -4.71 4.35 6.31
N PHE A 7 -3.60 5.04 6.56
CA PHE A 7 -2.85 4.94 7.82
C PHE A 7 -1.85 6.09 7.95
N TRP A 8 -1.36 6.31 9.16
CA TRP A 8 -0.24 7.20 9.44
C TRP A 8 1.03 6.37 9.66
N ILE A 9 2.18 6.89 9.21
CA ILE A 9 3.49 6.31 9.51
C ILE A 9 4.46 7.35 10.06
N ARG A 10 5.39 6.91 10.90
CA ARG A 10 6.60 7.64 11.28
C ARG A 10 7.82 6.73 11.06
N PRO A 11 8.42 6.73 9.84
CA PRO A 11 9.51 5.82 9.51
C PRO A 11 10.79 6.13 10.27
N VAL A 12 11.49 5.09 10.74
CA VAL A 12 12.90 5.17 11.14
C VAL A 12 13.80 5.07 9.92
N SER A 13 13.40 4.27 8.92
CA SER A 13 14.05 4.19 7.62
C SER A 13 13.01 4.20 6.50
N LEU A 14 13.38 4.71 5.32
CA LEU A 14 12.53 4.71 4.14
C LEU A 14 12.68 3.40 3.37
N GLN A 15 12.54 2.26 4.06
CA GLN A 15 12.69 0.94 3.45
C GLN A 15 11.65 -0.02 4.02
N GLY A 16 11.34 -1.05 3.22
CA GLY A 16 10.54 -2.18 3.66
C GLY A 16 9.06 -2.09 3.34
N ILE A 17 8.36 -3.16 3.72
CA ILE A 17 6.95 -3.40 3.46
C ILE A 17 6.15 -2.84 4.63
N ILE A 18 5.20 -1.96 4.34
CA ILE A 18 4.30 -1.37 5.33
C ILE A 18 3.03 -2.21 5.42
N VAL A 19 2.39 -2.50 4.28
CA VAL A 19 1.16 -3.31 4.20
C VAL A 19 1.37 -4.46 3.24
N LEU A 20 1.17 -5.68 3.75
CA LEU A 20 1.26 -6.92 2.99
C LEU A 20 -0.12 -7.59 2.97
N ILE A 21 -0.59 -7.97 1.79
CA ILE A 21 -1.71 -8.89 1.64
C ILE A 21 -1.16 -10.29 1.42
N SER A 22 -1.71 -11.28 2.11
CA SER A 22 -1.25 -12.67 2.00
C SER A 22 -2.39 -13.69 2.15
N SER A 23 -2.16 -14.91 1.66
CA SER A 23 -3.08 -16.05 1.82
C SER A 23 -3.01 -16.72 3.19
N THR A 24 -2.04 -16.35 4.03
CA THR A 24 -1.80 -16.93 5.35
C THR A 24 -1.65 -15.83 6.40
N PRO A 25 -2.01 -16.07 7.66
CA PRO A 25 -1.92 -15.04 8.70
C PRO A 25 -0.48 -14.61 9.04
N THR A 26 0.53 -15.37 8.61
CA THR A 26 1.95 -15.08 8.88
C THR A 26 2.63 -14.26 7.78
N GLY A 27 1.91 -13.85 6.73
CA GLY A 27 2.48 -13.06 5.64
C GLY A 27 3.15 -13.89 4.53
N ILE A 28 2.91 -15.20 4.47
CA ILE A 28 3.50 -16.11 3.47
C ILE A 28 2.45 -16.68 2.51
N GLY A 29 2.89 -17.52 1.57
CA GLY A 29 2.06 -18.15 0.55
C GLY A 29 1.89 -17.24 -0.67
N TYR A 30 0.67 -17.08 -1.16
CA TYR A 30 0.37 -16.00 -2.10
C TYR A 30 0.40 -14.68 -1.34
N CYS A 31 1.41 -13.84 -1.57
CA CYS A 31 1.55 -12.57 -0.88
C CYS A 31 2.03 -11.45 -1.80
N VAL A 32 1.51 -10.26 -1.55
CA VAL A 32 1.66 -9.06 -2.39
C VAL A 32 1.81 -7.84 -1.47
N PRO A 33 2.96 -7.14 -1.45
CA PRO A 33 3.09 -5.91 -0.70
C PRO A 33 2.26 -4.85 -1.42
N HIS A 34 1.23 -4.34 -0.76
CA HIS A 34 0.38 -3.29 -1.31
C HIS A 34 0.99 -1.91 -1.07
N PHE A 35 1.70 -1.74 0.05
CA PHE A 35 2.41 -0.52 0.39
C PHE A 35 3.80 -0.80 0.92
N GLY A 36 4.76 0.03 0.55
CA GLY A 36 6.09 0.01 1.10
C GLY A 36 6.99 1.07 0.48
N PHE A 37 8.29 0.90 0.67
CA PHE A 37 9.30 1.75 0.06
C PHE A 37 10.10 1.01 -1.00
N SER A 38 10.53 1.75 -2.01
CA SER A 38 11.53 1.30 -2.97
C SER A 38 12.92 1.25 -2.34
N VAL A 39 13.88 0.66 -3.06
CA VAL A 39 15.30 0.72 -2.67
C VAL A 39 15.84 2.16 -2.58
N ASN A 40 15.22 3.10 -3.29
CA ASN A 40 15.59 4.52 -3.30
C ASN A 40 14.84 5.36 -2.26
N GLY A 41 14.04 4.74 -1.38
CA GLY A 41 13.29 5.46 -0.35
C GLY A 41 11.98 6.08 -0.82
N THR A 42 11.52 5.71 -2.00
CA THR A 42 10.29 6.25 -2.58
C THR A 42 9.07 5.44 -2.13
N VAL A 43 7.98 6.10 -1.74
CA VAL A 43 6.73 5.40 -1.40
C VAL A 43 6.14 4.74 -2.63
N ILE A 44 5.77 3.47 -2.49
CA ILE A 44 5.11 2.67 -3.50
C ILE A 44 3.75 2.19 -2.97
N ALA A 45 2.72 2.39 -3.78
CA ALA A 45 1.45 1.68 -3.65
C ALA A 45 1.23 0.82 -4.90
N GLN A 46 0.85 -0.44 -4.71
CA GLN A 46 0.64 -1.36 -5.82
C GLN A 46 -0.47 -2.37 -5.55
N ILE A 47 -0.93 -2.98 -6.63
CA ILE A 47 -1.85 -4.11 -6.64
C ILE A 47 -1.41 -5.11 -7.71
N TYR A 48 -1.73 -6.37 -7.49
CA TYR A 48 -1.59 -7.40 -8.51
C TYR A 48 -2.95 -7.66 -9.18
N ASN A 49 -2.99 -7.61 -10.51
CA ASN A 49 -4.23 -7.72 -11.30
C ASN A 49 -4.44 -9.10 -11.95
N GLY A 50 -3.61 -10.09 -11.63
CA GLY A 50 -3.65 -11.41 -12.26
C GLY A 50 -2.70 -11.57 -13.45
N THR A 51 -2.27 -10.48 -14.09
CA THR A 51 -1.31 -10.49 -15.21
C THR A 51 -0.01 -9.75 -14.90
N GLY A 52 -0.04 -8.82 -13.95
CA GLY A 52 1.11 -8.03 -13.53
C GLY A 52 0.80 -7.07 -12.39
N PHE A 53 1.81 -6.28 -12.04
CA PHE A 53 1.67 -5.22 -11.05
C PHE A 53 1.16 -3.94 -11.69
N VAL A 54 0.13 -3.35 -11.07
CA VAL A 54 -0.24 -1.95 -11.31
C VAL A 54 0.30 -1.15 -10.13
N THR A 55 1.25 -0.27 -10.41
CA THR A 55 2.03 0.45 -9.40
C THR A 55 1.91 1.95 -9.60
N VAL A 56 1.88 2.68 -8.49
CA VAL A 56 2.13 4.12 -8.42
C VAL A 56 3.22 4.38 -7.41
N THR A 57 4.08 5.35 -7.73
CA THR A 57 5.24 5.72 -6.94
C THR A 57 5.19 7.21 -6.70
N ASP A 58 5.49 7.66 -5.50
CA ASP A 58 5.58 9.08 -5.16
C ASP A 58 6.81 9.73 -5.82
N PRO A 59 6.67 10.53 -6.89
CA PRO A 59 7.83 11.09 -7.58
C PRO A 59 8.55 12.17 -6.75
N THR A 60 7.92 12.68 -5.69
CA THR A 60 8.38 13.87 -4.96
C THR A 60 9.15 13.56 -3.68
N HIS A 61 9.18 12.29 -3.25
CA HIS A 61 9.77 11.91 -1.96
C HIS A 61 9.18 12.69 -0.78
N SER A 62 7.84 12.72 -0.72
CA SER A 62 7.03 13.46 0.24
C SER A 62 7.08 12.90 1.68
N VAL A 63 7.77 11.78 1.91
CA VAL A 63 7.91 11.16 3.24
C VAL A 63 9.36 11.24 3.72
N ALA A 64 9.54 11.71 4.96
CA ALA A 64 10.83 11.81 5.63
C ALA A 64 10.86 10.93 6.89
N THR A 65 12.08 10.57 7.33
CA THR A 65 12.25 9.81 8.58
C THR A 65 11.89 10.64 9.80
N SER A 66 11.39 9.98 10.84
CA SER A 66 10.97 10.56 12.13
C SER A 66 9.85 11.61 12.03
N VAL A 67 9.19 11.75 10.88
CA VAL A 67 8.07 12.66 10.65
C VAL A 67 6.81 11.86 10.36
N TRP A 68 5.69 12.23 11.00
CA TRP A 68 4.39 11.63 10.71
C TRP A 68 3.94 12.00 9.29
N SER A 69 3.54 11.00 8.52
CA SER A 69 2.96 11.17 7.19
C SER A 69 1.68 10.33 7.07
N HIS A 70 0.62 10.93 6.53
CA HIS A 70 -0.64 10.24 6.26
C HIS A 70 -0.62 9.68 4.85
N LEU A 71 -0.78 8.36 4.70
CA LEU A 71 -0.75 7.67 3.42
C LEU A 71 -2.11 7.06 3.14
N VAL A 72 -2.59 7.24 1.91
CA VAL A 72 -3.83 6.61 1.43
C VAL A 72 -3.64 6.01 0.05
N GLN A 73 -3.96 4.74 -0.11
CA GLN A 73 -4.17 4.11 -1.40
C GLN A 73 -5.65 3.96 -1.65
N THR A 74 -6.11 4.36 -2.83
CA THR A 74 -7.45 4.03 -3.30
C THR A 74 -7.35 3.22 -4.59
N TRP A 75 -8.33 2.36 -4.83
CA TRP A 75 -8.46 1.63 -6.08
C TRP A 75 -9.91 1.48 -6.50
N SER A 76 -10.16 1.70 -7.79
CA SER A 76 -11.37 1.23 -8.47
C SER A 76 -11.08 0.84 -9.92
N SER A 77 -12.01 0.10 -10.53
CA SER A 77 -11.92 -0.24 -11.96
C SER A 77 -12.07 0.98 -12.88
N THR A 78 -12.62 2.09 -12.38
CA THR A 78 -12.85 3.32 -13.15
C THR A 78 -11.68 4.29 -13.03
N ASN A 79 -11.15 4.46 -11.82
CA ASN A 79 -10.12 5.47 -11.52
C ASN A 79 -8.72 4.88 -11.39
N GLY A 80 -8.58 3.56 -11.49
CA GLY A 80 -7.31 2.86 -11.30
C GLY A 80 -6.83 2.96 -9.86
N ILE A 81 -5.51 2.83 -9.66
CA ILE A 81 -4.87 3.03 -8.35
C ILE A 81 -4.47 4.49 -8.18
N ARG A 82 -4.65 5.02 -6.97
CA ARG A 82 -4.24 6.38 -6.58
C ARG A 82 -3.50 6.35 -5.26
N LEU A 83 -2.50 7.21 -5.13
CA LEU A 83 -1.70 7.40 -3.93
C LEU A 83 -1.82 8.84 -3.45
N TYR A 84 -2.25 9.01 -2.20
CA TYR A 84 -2.29 10.28 -1.51
C TYR A 84 -1.27 10.28 -0.37
N ILE A 85 -0.57 11.40 -0.19
CA ILE A 85 0.34 11.65 0.93
C ILE A 85 -0.01 13.02 1.51
N ASN A 86 -0.29 13.09 2.81
CA ASN A 86 -0.66 14.32 3.52
C ASN A 86 -1.77 15.11 2.79
N ASN A 87 -2.86 14.41 2.44
CA ASN A 87 -4.01 14.94 1.68
C ASN A 87 -3.74 15.37 0.23
N VAL A 88 -2.53 15.17 -0.30
CA VAL A 88 -2.19 15.49 -1.69
C VAL A 88 -2.19 14.23 -2.54
N LEU A 89 -2.89 14.23 -3.68
CA LEU A 89 -2.77 13.18 -4.69
C LEU A 89 -1.40 13.28 -5.37
N VAL A 90 -0.47 12.39 -5.03
CA VAL A 90 0.92 12.44 -5.55
C VAL A 90 1.11 11.59 -6.81
N ALA A 91 0.31 10.54 -7.00
CA ALA A 91 0.40 9.67 -8.16
C ALA A 91 -0.90 8.93 -8.44
N SER A 92 -1.15 8.62 -9.72
CA SER A 92 -2.26 7.78 -10.15
C SER A 92 -1.89 6.95 -11.38
N ASN A 93 -2.53 5.79 -11.53
CA ASN A 93 -2.36 4.93 -12.69
C ASN A 93 -3.72 4.31 -13.07
N LEU A 94 -4.23 4.71 -14.23
CA LEU A 94 -5.55 4.34 -14.76
C LEU A 94 -5.59 2.94 -15.38
N ILE A 95 -4.49 2.20 -15.42
CA ILE A 95 -4.50 0.82 -15.91
C ILE A 95 -5.44 0.01 -15.02
N SER A 96 -6.60 -0.33 -15.57
CA SER A 96 -7.61 -1.13 -14.89
C SER A 96 -6.98 -2.46 -14.51
N ALA A 97 -6.90 -2.73 -13.21
CA ALA A 97 -6.40 -3.99 -12.67
C ALA A 97 -7.39 -5.16 -12.86
N GLY A 98 -8.26 -5.09 -13.88
CA GLY A 98 -9.41 -5.96 -13.98
C GLY A 98 -10.30 -5.86 -12.73
N SER A 99 -11.15 -6.85 -12.52
CA SER A 99 -11.92 -6.93 -11.29
C SER A 99 -11.09 -7.59 -10.20
N TYR A 100 -10.84 -6.88 -9.08
CA TYR A 100 -10.40 -7.54 -7.84
C TYR A 100 -11.56 -8.41 -7.34
N LEU A 101 -11.49 -9.71 -7.65
CA LEU A 101 -12.48 -10.72 -7.28
C LEU A 101 -11.92 -11.58 -6.15
N GLY A 102 -12.68 -11.75 -5.08
CA GLY A 102 -12.34 -12.72 -4.06
C GLY A 102 -12.50 -14.13 -4.62
N ASN A 103 -11.56 -15.03 -4.35
CA ASN A 103 -11.64 -16.44 -4.76
C ASN A 103 -12.41 -17.32 -3.75
N GLY A 104 -13.07 -16.71 -2.76
CA GLY A 104 -13.75 -17.41 -1.66
C GLY A 104 -12.85 -17.82 -0.49
N SER A 105 -11.54 -17.62 -0.58
CA SER A 105 -10.59 -17.83 0.51
C SER A 105 -10.32 -16.52 1.27
N PRO A 106 -10.03 -16.58 2.59
CA PRO A 106 -9.64 -15.40 3.34
C PRO A 106 -8.28 -14.88 2.85
N HIS A 107 -8.18 -13.55 2.81
CA HIS A 107 -6.91 -12.85 2.69
C HIS A 107 -6.60 -12.19 4.03
N TYR A 108 -5.32 -12.17 4.38
CA TYR A 108 -4.80 -11.58 5.60
C TYR A 108 -4.01 -10.32 5.25
N ILE A 109 -4.23 -9.26 6.04
CA ILE A 109 -3.42 -8.06 6.00
C ILE A 109 -2.45 -8.12 7.17
N THR A 110 -1.15 -8.04 6.89
CA THR A 110 -0.12 -7.91 7.91
C THR A 110 0.61 -6.58 7.73
N LEU A 111 1.01 -5.98 8.85
CA LEU A 111 1.72 -4.71 8.88
C LEU A 111 3.19 -4.94 9.21
N ALA A 112 4.07 -4.14 8.62
CA ALA A 112 5.52 -4.19 8.85
C ALA A 112 6.12 -5.61 8.70
N ASN A 113 5.54 -6.44 7.83
CA ASN A 113 5.94 -7.83 7.72
C ASN A 113 7.31 -7.95 7.02
N GLY A 114 8.23 -8.66 7.67
CA GLY A 114 9.54 -8.96 7.11
C GLY A 114 9.51 -10.26 6.33
N LEU A 115 9.82 -10.20 5.03
CA LEU A 115 9.98 -11.40 4.23
C LEU A 115 11.35 -12.02 4.49
N SER A 116 11.40 -13.33 4.67
CA SER A 116 12.65 -14.08 4.61
C SER A 116 12.97 -14.37 3.15
N ALA A 117 14.26 -14.42 2.79
CA ALA A 117 14.72 -14.74 1.44
C ALA A 117 14.22 -16.10 0.91
N ALA A 118 13.70 -16.96 1.80
CA ALA A 118 13.15 -18.27 1.49
C ALA A 118 11.67 -18.26 1.04
N SER A 119 10.96 -17.13 1.16
CA SER A 119 9.56 -17.01 0.73
C SER A 119 9.34 -15.67 0.02
N PRO A 120 9.76 -15.55 -1.26
CA PRO A 120 9.60 -14.32 -2.00
C PRO A 120 8.12 -14.11 -2.28
N CYS A 121 7.51 -13.12 -1.62
CA CYS A 121 6.24 -12.59 -2.07
C CYS A 121 6.37 -12.03 -3.47
N PHE A 122 5.26 -12.02 -4.20
CA PHE A 122 5.17 -11.29 -5.45
C PHE A 122 5.29 -9.80 -5.10
N GLY A 123 6.41 -9.18 -5.40
CA GLY A 123 6.64 -7.76 -5.27
C GLY A 123 7.49 -7.29 -6.43
N ASN A 124 7.15 -6.14 -7.02
CA ASN A 124 7.94 -5.59 -8.12
C ASN A 124 9.05 -4.67 -7.61
N GLN A 125 8.66 -3.57 -6.96
CA GLN A 125 9.57 -2.46 -6.64
C GLN A 125 9.73 -2.20 -5.14
N VAL A 126 8.97 -2.92 -4.29
CA VAL A 126 9.02 -2.75 -2.82
C VAL A 126 10.17 -3.59 -2.25
N THR A 127 11.00 -2.98 -1.39
CA THR A 127 12.12 -3.66 -0.74
C THR A 127 11.61 -4.76 0.20
N ALA A 128 12.07 -6.00 0.00
CA ALA A 128 11.62 -7.19 0.73
C ALA A 128 12.23 -7.28 2.15
N MET A 129 11.85 -6.35 3.02
CA MET A 129 12.28 -6.27 4.41
C MET A 129 11.14 -5.65 5.26
N PRO A 130 11.13 -5.82 6.60
CA PRO A 130 10.09 -5.21 7.42
C PRO A 130 10.24 -3.68 7.41
N PHE A 131 9.10 -2.98 7.35
CA PHE A 131 9.08 -1.55 7.67
C PHE A 131 9.54 -1.33 9.12
N GLN A 132 10.32 -0.28 9.34
CA GLN A 132 10.78 0.14 10.66
C GLN A 132 10.26 1.53 10.96
N GLY A 133 9.43 1.66 11.99
CA GLY A 133 8.82 2.91 12.40
C GLY A 133 7.49 2.67 13.09
N ASP A 134 6.82 3.77 13.43
CA ASP A 134 5.49 3.71 14.02
C ASP A 134 4.43 3.70 12.93
N ILE A 135 3.32 3.00 13.19
CA ILE A 135 2.12 2.99 12.36
C ILE A 135 0.96 3.33 13.27
N ASP A 136 0.09 4.24 12.85
CA ASP A 136 -1.11 4.61 13.58
C ASP A 136 -2.33 4.66 12.66
N ASP A 137 -3.50 4.50 13.26
CA ASP A 137 -4.79 4.80 12.68
C ASP A 137 -5.09 4.08 11.35
N PHE A 138 -4.74 2.79 11.33
CA PHE A 138 -4.89 1.91 10.18
C PHE A 138 -6.36 1.60 9.90
N ARG A 139 -6.81 1.93 8.69
CA ARG A 139 -8.19 1.74 8.23
C ARG A 139 -8.25 1.10 6.85
N VAL A 140 -9.26 0.25 6.67
CA VAL A 140 -9.56 -0.43 5.40
C VAL A 140 -11.02 -0.16 5.06
N TYR A 141 -11.26 0.18 3.79
CA TYR A 141 -12.59 0.50 3.28
C TYR A 141 -12.93 -0.40 2.10
N SER A 142 -14.17 -0.89 2.06
CA SER A 142 -14.73 -1.65 0.94
C SER A 142 -15.29 -0.75 -0.18
N ARG A 143 -14.76 0.48 -0.30
CA ARG A 143 -15.11 1.49 -1.31
C ARG A 143 -13.87 2.29 -1.69
N GLU A 144 -13.94 2.96 -2.82
CA GLU A 144 -12.98 4.01 -3.16
C GLU A 144 -13.27 5.24 -2.29
N LEU A 145 -12.26 5.76 -1.60
CA LEU A 145 -12.34 7.05 -0.92
C LEU A 145 -12.23 8.19 -1.94
N SER A 146 -13.09 9.19 -1.79
CA SER A 146 -13.00 10.44 -2.54
C SER A 146 -11.91 11.35 -1.95
N THR A 147 -11.50 12.37 -2.69
CA THR A 147 -10.57 13.39 -2.17
C THR A 147 -11.11 14.07 -0.91
N ASN A 148 -12.42 14.25 -0.79
CA ASN A 148 -13.02 14.81 0.43
C ASN A 148 -12.90 13.85 1.62
N ASP A 149 -13.11 12.55 1.40
CA ASP A 149 -12.90 11.55 2.46
C ASP A 149 -11.44 11.56 2.95
N VAL A 150 -10.47 11.64 2.02
CA VAL A 150 -9.03 11.71 2.36
C VAL A 150 -8.73 12.97 3.18
N CYS A 151 -9.30 14.11 2.80
CA CYS A 151 -9.15 15.37 3.53
C CYS A 151 -9.66 15.26 4.97
N THR A 152 -10.85 14.67 5.16
CA THR A 152 -11.40 14.42 6.49
C THR A 152 -10.51 13.50 7.31
N LEU A 153 -9.95 12.43 6.72
CA LEU A 153 -9.06 11.52 7.45
C LEU A 153 -7.72 12.16 7.85
N TYR A 154 -7.21 13.09 7.04
CA TYR A 154 -5.98 13.83 7.35
C TYR A 154 -6.14 14.85 8.48
N SER A 155 -7.36 15.34 8.70
CA SER A 155 -7.67 16.42 9.65
C SER A 155 -8.28 15.94 10.98
N ASN A 156 -8.42 14.63 11.16
CA ASN A 156 -8.72 14.02 12.48
C ASN A 156 -7.43 13.81 13.27
#